data_AF-A0AAP0W9A5-F1
#
_entry.id   AF-A0AAP0W9A5-F1
#
_cell.length_a   1.000
_cell.length_b   1.000
_cell.length_c   1.000
_cell.angle_alpha   90.00
_cell.angle_beta   90.00
_cell.angle_gamma   90.00
#
_symmetry.space_group_name_H-M   'P 1'
#
loop_
_entity.id
_entity.type
_entity.pdbx_description
1 polymer ?
#
loop_
_entity_poly.entity_id
_entity_poly.type
_entity_poly.pdbx_seq_one_letter_code
_entity_poly.pdbx_strand_id
1 'polypeptide(L)'
;MKPVLSGSITEAGSAVAMPEEKQIQASNIGSFLSRFKLFSFSRIKHSLKNSPAAQRNLIYFALMLTVVVFPHFAGATDLLKTQKADTTDTFGHGSTVEYMLYVGEIVVSVVAFIKSRNPMVFTGMIMVLLATRALFALAGG
;
A
#
# COMPACT_ATOMS: atom_id res chain seq x y z
N MET A 1 -44.13 -3.02 35.52
CA MET A 1 -43.99 -2.65 36.95
C MET A 1 -42.55 -2.87 37.37
N LYS A 2 -41.84 -1.82 37.83
CA LYS A 2 -40.57 -1.89 38.59
C LYS A 2 -40.92 -1.93 40.08
N PRO A 3 -40.10 -2.55 40.97
CA PRO A 3 -38.88 -1.92 41.54
C PRO A 3 -37.72 -2.94 41.68
N VAL A 4 -36.40 -2.68 41.57
CA VAL A 4 -35.43 -1.71 42.16
C VAL A 4 -35.25 -1.81 43.68
N LEU A 5 -34.00 -2.16 44.08
CA LEU A 5 -33.20 -1.83 45.29
C LEU A 5 -32.47 -3.10 45.80
N SER A 6 -31.18 -3.31 45.50
CA SER A 6 -29.96 -2.75 46.16
C SER A 6 -29.76 -3.22 47.61
N GLY A 7 -28.73 -4.05 47.81
CA GLY A 7 -28.22 -4.49 49.10
C GLY A 7 -26.76 -4.94 48.94
N SER A 8 -25.91 -4.42 49.81
CA SER A 8 -24.44 -4.38 49.81
C SER A 8 -23.72 -5.70 50.19
N ILE A 9 -22.50 -5.87 49.65
CA ILE A 9 -21.19 -6.19 50.30
C ILE A 9 -21.32 -6.89 51.69
N THR A 10 -20.73 -8.06 51.97
CA THR A 10 -19.28 -8.31 52.19
C THR A 10 -18.96 -9.83 52.30
N GLU A 11 -17.76 -10.21 51.83
CA GLU A 11 -16.78 -11.15 52.43
C GLU A 11 -17.21 -12.52 53.00
N ALA A 12 -16.63 -13.60 52.47
CA ALA A 12 -15.41 -14.19 53.04
C ALA A 12 -15.11 -15.57 52.43
N GLY A 13 -13.92 -15.66 51.83
CA GLY A 13 -13.03 -16.81 51.71
C GLY A 13 -13.61 -18.23 51.76
N SER A 14 -13.75 -18.85 50.60
CA SER A 14 -13.55 -20.29 50.44
C SER A 14 -12.35 -20.50 49.52
N ALA A 15 -11.17 -20.53 50.13
CA ALA A 15 -9.90 -20.86 49.50
C ALA A 15 -9.92 -22.34 49.07
N VAL A 16 -10.28 -22.59 47.81
CA VAL A 16 -9.98 -23.87 47.14
C VAL A 16 -8.57 -23.72 46.58
N ALA A 17 -7.62 -24.30 47.32
CA ALA A 17 -6.23 -24.42 46.90
C ALA A 17 -6.14 -25.21 45.59
N MET A 18 -5.90 -24.50 44.49
CA MET A 18 -5.48 -25.06 43.21
C MET A 18 -3.95 -24.88 43.15
N PRO A 19 -3.16 -25.92 42.86
CA PRO A 19 -1.72 -25.76 42.79
C PRO A 19 -1.38 -24.91 41.55
N GLU A 20 -0.79 -23.74 41.79
CA GLU A 20 -0.25 -22.88 40.76
C GLU A 20 1.04 -23.53 40.21
N GLU A 21 0.89 -24.37 39.19
CA GLU A 21 2.01 -24.87 38.40
C GLU A 21 2.58 -23.69 37.60
N LYS A 22 3.62 -23.08 38.15
CA LYS A 22 4.45 -22.08 37.47
C LYS A 22 5.19 -22.76 36.32
N GLN A 23 4.52 -22.87 35.17
CA GLN A 23 5.18 -23.22 33.92
C GLN A 23 6.15 -22.08 33.57
N ILE A 24 7.42 -22.33 33.88
CA ILE A 24 8.53 -21.54 33.38
C ILE A 24 8.49 -21.72 31.86
N GLN A 25 7.89 -20.76 31.16
CA GLN A 25 7.98 -20.64 29.71
C GLN A 25 9.47 -20.50 29.37
N ALA A 26 10.10 -21.61 29.03
CA ALA A 26 11.42 -21.65 28.46
C ALA A 26 11.39 -20.83 27.17
N SER A 27 11.96 -19.63 27.22
CA SER A 27 11.92 -18.71 26.09
C SER A 27 12.75 -19.29 24.94
N ASN A 28 12.07 -19.63 23.84
CA ASN A 28 12.71 -20.01 22.58
C ASN A 28 13.55 -18.87 21.96
N ILE A 29 13.57 -17.70 22.58
CA ILE A 29 14.32 -16.51 22.17
C ILE A 29 15.83 -16.73 22.39
N GLY A 30 16.22 -17.44 23.46
CA GLY A 30 17.63 -17.70 23.79
C GLY A 30 18.32 -18.68 22.83
N SER A 31 17.58 -19.66 22.29
CA SER A 31 18.11 -20.65 21.34
C SER A 31 18.31 -20.08 19.93
N PHE A 32 17.57 -19.04 19.56
CA PHE A 32 17.75 -18.32 18.29
C PHE A 32 18.98 -17.40 18.30
N LEU A 33 19.21 -16.66 19.38
CA LEU A 33 20.37 -15.77 19.52
C LEU A 33 21.71 -16.53 19.59
N SER A 34 21.72 -17.71 20.21
CA SER A 34 22.92 -18.55 20.28
C SER A 34 23.29 -19.17 18.92
N ARG A 35 22.32 -19.40 18.04
CA ARG A 35 22.56 -19.86 16.66
C ARG A 35 23.21 -18.81 15.76
N PHE A 36 22.90 -17.53 15.95
CA PHE A 36 23.57 -16.44 15.22
C PHE A 36 25.02 -16.22 15.67
N LYS A 37 25.31 -16.46 16.96
CA LYS A 37 26.66 -16.26 17.53
C LYS A 37 27.69 -17.31 17.07
N LEU A 38 27.23 -18.46 16.55
CA LEU A 38 28.06 -19.53 15.97
C LEU A 38 28.52 -19.24 14.53
N PHE A 39 28.05 -18.16 13.89
CA PHE A 39 28.57 -17.70 12.61
C PHE A 39 29.96 -17.08 12.83
N SER A 40 30.95 -17.95 13.01
CA SER A 40 32.33 -17.60 13.36
C SER A 40 32.98 -16.74 12.27
N PHE A 41 33.03 -15.43 12.49
CA PHE A 41 33.74 -14.45 11.66
C PHE A 41 35.27 -14.68 11.56
N SER A 42 35.86 -15.50 12.44
CA SER A 42 37.32 -15.68 12.49
C SER A 42 37.90 -16.43 11.26
N ARG A 43 37.15 -17.38 10.67
CA ARG A 43 37.62 -18.11 9.47
C ARG A 43 37.59 -17.24 8.21
N ILE A 44 36.59 -16.37 8.11
CA ILE A 44 36.42 -15.45 6.98
C ILE A 44 37.54 -14.40 6.98
N LYS A 45 37.92 -13.88 8.16
CA LYS A 45 39.01 -12.90 8.31
C LYS A 45 40.37 -13.41 7.82
N HIS A 46 40.68 -14.69 8.05
CA HIS A 46 41.94 -15.28 7.61
C HIS A 46 41.98 -15.50 6.08
N SER A 47 40.86 -15.94 5.48
CA SER A 47 40.75 -16.14 4.03
C SER A 47 40.78 -14.83 3.23
N LEU A 48 40.34 -13.72 3.82
CA LEU A 48 40.38 -12.38 3.23
C LEU A 48 41.77 -11.73 3.24
N LYS A 49 42.64 -12.11 4.18
CA LYS A 49 43.97 -11.49 4.30
C LYS A 49 44.99 -12.09 3.33
N ASN A 50 44.78 -13.34 2.93
CA ASN A 50 45.78 -14.14 2.20
C ASN A 50 45.58 -14.18 0.67
N SER A 51 44.52 -13.57 0.12
CA SER A 51 44.33 -13.51 -1.33
C SER A 51 43.72 -12.17 -1.81
N PRO A 52 44.33 -11.50 -2.81
CA PRO A 52 43.81 -10.23 -3.34
C PRO A 52 42.47 -10.40 -4.06
N ALA A 53 42.19 -11.58 -4.61
CA ALA A 53 40.92 -11.90 -5.26
C ALA A 53 39.74 -11.96 -4.26
N ALA A 54 39.95 -12.50 -3.05
CA ALA A 54 38.91 -12.54 -2.02
C ALA A 54 38.57 -11.15 -1.48
N GLN A 55 39.55 -10.25 -1.38
CA GLN A 55 39.32 -8.86 -1.00
C GLN A 55 38.47 -8.13 -2.04
N ARG A 56 38.79 -8.32 -3.33
CA ARG A 56 38.02 -7.73 -4.42
C ARG A 56 36.56 -8.23 -4.45
N ASN A 57 36.36 -9.53 -4.26
CA ASN A 57 35.01 -10.10 -4.18
C ASN A 57 34.24 -9.61 -2.95
N LEU A 58 34.91 -9.40 -1.81
CA LEU A 58 34.30 -8.81 -0.62
C LEU A 58 33.88 -7.36 -0.87
N ILE A 59 34.70 -6.57 -1.56
CA ILE A 59 34.36 -5.19 -1.92
C ILE A 59 33.13 -5.17 -2.84
N TYR A 60 33.06 -6.05 -3.85
CA TYR A 60 31.86 -6.18 -4.68
C TYR A 60 30.63 -6.63 -3.89
N PHE A 61 30.81 -7.56 -2.95
CA PHE A 61 29.73 -8.02 -2.09
C PHE A 61 29.25 -6.92 -1.13
N ALA A 62 30.17 -6.13 -0.56
CA ALA A 62 29.86 -5.00 0.31
C ALA A 62 29.18 -3.86 -0.47
N LEU A 63 29.60 -3.61 -1.72
CA LEU A 63 28.94 -2.67 -2.62
C LEU A 63 27.51 -3.12 -2.93
N MET A 64 27.32 -4.39 -3.30
CA MET A 64 25.98 -4.97 -3.52
C MET A 64 25.11 -4.87 -2.27
N LEU A 65 25.65 -5.23 -1.10
CA LEU A 65 24.95 -5.15 0.18
C LEU A 65 24.51 -3.71 0.49
N THR A 66 25.35 -2.72 0.17
CA THR A 66 25.02 -1.30 0.38
C THR A 66 23.83 -0.87 -0.48
N VAL A 67 23.77 -1.31 -1.75
CA VAL A 67 22.63 -1.03 -2.65
C VAL A 67 21.34 -1.70 -2.16
N VAL A 68 21.44 -2.91 -1.59
CA VAL A 68 20.28 -3.66 -1.07
C VAL A 68 19.78 -3.12 0.27
N VAL A 69 20.69 -2.74 1.18
CA VAL A 69 20.37 -2.28 2.54
C VAL A 69 19.89 -0.84 2.57
N PHE A 70 20.35 0.00 1.63
CA PHE A 70 19.91 1.38 1.51
C PHE A 70 19.19 1.62 0.18
N PRO A 71 17.96 1.07 0.01
CA PRO A 71 17.18 1.27 -1.21
C PRO A 71 16.84 2.75 -1.45
N HIS A 72 16.98 3.62 -0.42
CA HIS A 72 16.82 5.07 -0.55
C HIS A 72 17.91 5.77 -1.37
N PHE A 73 19.10 5.17 -1.57
CA PHE A 73 20.10 5.70 -2.53
C PHE A 73 19.81 5.28 -3.97
N ALA A 74 19.05 4.19 -4.16
CA ALA A 74 18.43 3.85 -5.43
C ALA A 74 17.13 4.66 -5.55
N GLY A 75 17.25 5.98 -5.69
CA GLY A 75 16.13 6.86 -5.99
C GLY A 75 15.55 6.53 -7.36
N ALA A 76 14.77 5.45 -7.44
CA ALA A 76 13.94 5.11 -8.59
C ALA A 76 12.81 6.14 -8.66
N THR A 77 13.18 7.34 -9.08
CA THR A 77 12.25 8.37 -9.48
C THR A 77 11.54 7.82 -10.71
N ASP A 78 10.24 7.54 -10.59
CA ASP A 78 9.41 7.16 -11.73
C ASP A 78 9.41 8.36 -12.67
N LEU A 79 10.23 8.29 -13.73
CA LEU A 79 10.36 9.33 -14.73
C LEU A 79 9.03 9.57 -15.48
N LEU A 80 8.12 8.60 -15.43
CA LEU A 80 6.78 8.73 -16.00
C LEU A 80 5.77 9.28 -14.98
N LYS A 81 6.14 9.51 -13.72
CA LYS A 81 5.22 10.01 -12.69
C LYS A 81 4.67 11.39 -13.05
N THR A 82 5.54 12.28 -13.52
CA THR A 82 5.14 13.61 -14.00
C THR A 82 4.26 13.49 -15.25
N GLN A 83 4.63 12.65 -16.22
CA GLN A 83 3.82 12.45 -17.43
C GLN A 83 2.44 11.84 -17.14
N LYS A 84 2.35 10.93 -16.19
CA LYS A 84 1.08 10.36 -15.73
C LYS A 84 0.21 11.42 -15.05
N ALA A 85 0.81 12.31 -14.26
CA ALA A 85 0.11 13.44 -13.65
C ALA A 85 -0.42 14.40 -14.73
N ASP A 86 0.42 14.83 -15.66
CA ASP A 86 0.04 15.75 -16.75
C ASP A 86 -1.08 15.16 -17.64
N THR A 87 -1.04 13.85 -17.89
CA THR A 87 -2.07 13.14 -18.65
C THR A 87 -3.40 13.10 -17.89
N THR A 88 -3.34 12.87 -16.58
CA THR A 88 -4.53 12.86 -15.71
C THR A 88 -5.13 14.25 -15.61
N ASP A 89 -4.31 15.30 -15.53
CA ASP A 89 -4.79 16.68 -15.47
C ASP A 89 -5.41 17.13 -16.81
N THR A 90 -4.94 16.57 -17.93
CA THR A 90 -5.42 16.93 -19.28
C THR A 90 -6.65 16.14 -19.73
N PHE A 91 -6.78 14.87 -19.32
CA PHE A 91 -7.87 14.00 -19.78
C PHE A 91 -8.74 13.44 -18.67
N GLY A 92 -8.38 13.62 -17.40
CA GLY A 92 -9.08 13.05 -16.27
C GLY A 92 -10.30 13.84 -15.83
N HIS A 93 -10.88 13.40 -14.70
CA HIS A 93 -12.11 13.97 -14.19
C HIS A 93 -11.93 15.43 -13.76
N GLY A 94 -12.82 16.31 -14.20
CA GLY A 94 -12.75 17.75 -13.97
C GLY A 94 -11.84 18.48 -14.96
N SER A 95 -11.28 17.79 -15.96
CA SER A 95 -10.40 18.42 -16.94
C SER A 95 -11.17 19.24 -17.98
N THR A 96 -10.48 20.20 -18.60
CA THR A 96 -10.97 21.00 -19.72
C THR A 96 -11.44 20.13 -20.89
N VAL A 97 -10.80 18.98 -21.14
CA VAL A 97 -11.21 18.07 -22.22
C VAL A 97 -12.56 17.42 -21.92
N GLU A 98 -12.81 16.99 -20.67
CA GLU A 98 -14.12 16.48 -20.25
C GLU A 98 -15.21 17.55 -20.45
N TYR A 99 -14.92 18.79 -20.04
CA TYR A 99 -15.84 19.91 -20.24
C TYR A 99 -16.14 20.17 -21.73
N MET A 100 -15.11 20.17 -22.58
CA MET A 100 -15.27 20.36 -24.03
C MET A 100 -16.12 19.26 -24.67
N LEU A 101 -16.00 18.01 -24.22
CA LEU A 101 -16.86 16.91 -24.67
C LEU A 101 -18.33 17.16 -24.31
N TYR A 102 -18.63 17.62 -23.09
CA TYR A 102 -20.00 17.96 -22.69
C TYR A 102 -20.59 19.11 -23.51
N VAL A 103 -19.80 20.18 -23.71
CA VAL A 103 -20.24 21.31 -24.55
C VAL A 103 -20.48 20.86 -26.00
N GLY A 104 -19.58 20.03 -26.55
CA GLY A 104 -19.73 19.48 -27.89
C GLY A 104 -21.01 18.65 -28.04
N GLU A 105 -21.29 17.77 -27.08
CA GLU A 105 -22.50 16.94 -27.07
C GLU A 105 -23.77 17.80 -26.99
N ILE A 106 -23.77 18.87 -26.20
CA ILE A 106 -24.90 19.80 -26.12
C ILE A 106 -25.16 20.45 -27.50
N VAL A 107 -24.11 20.94 -28.17
CA VAL A 107 -24.25 21.57 -29.49
C VAL A 107 -24.78 20.58 -30.52
N VAL A 108 -24.22 19.36 -30.56
CA VAL A 108 -24.68 18.30 -31.47
C VAL A 108 -26.12 17.90 -31.18
N SER A 109 -26.47 17.72 -29.91
CA SER A 109 -27.83 17.39 -29.47
C SER A 109 -28.84 18.45 -29.89
N VAL A 110 -28.52 19.73 -29.74
CA VAL A 110 -29.40 20.84 -30.16
C VAL A 110 -29.58 20.85 -31.68
N VAL A 111 -28.50 20.74 -32.45
CA VAL A 111 -28.56 20.72 -33.92
C VAL A 111 -29.36 19.51 -34.41
N ALA A 112 -29.11 18.33 -33.86
CA ALA A 112 -29.82 17.11 -34.20
C ALA A 112 -31.30 17.16 -33.77
N PHE A 113 -31.62 17.80 -32.64
CA PHE A 113 -33.01 18.03 -32.22
C PHE A 113 -33.74 18.98 -33.17
N ILE A 114 -33.11 20.06 -33.64
CA ILE A 114 -33.71 20.99 -34.61
C ILE A 114 -34.09 20.26 -35.90
N LYS A 115 -33.19 19.39 -36.40
CA LYS A 115 -33.39 18.65 -37.65
C LYS A 115 -34.41 17.50 -37.51
N SER A 116 -34.35 16.74 -36.42
CA SER A 116 -35.15 15.51 -36.27
C SER A 116 -36.47 15.74 -35.52
N ARG A 117 -36.58 16.81 -34.72
CA ARG A 117 -37.66 17.05 -33.76
C ARG A 117 -37.88 15.88 -32.78
N ASN A 118 -36.89 15.00 -32.61
CA ASN A 118 -36.98 13.85 -31.73
C ASN A 118 -36.27 14.14 -30.40
N PRO A 119 -36.97 14.15 -29.25
CA PRO A 119 -36.34 14.39 -27.95
C PRO A 119 -35.40 13.26 -27.52
N MET A 120 -35.46 12.08 -28.15
CA MET A 120 -34.55 10.96 -27.86
C MET A 120 -33.07 11.32 -28.07
N VAL A 121 -32.77 12.32 -28.90
CA VAL A 121 -31.41 12.80 -29.15
C VAL A 121 -30.69 13.21 -27.86
N PHE A 122 -31.41 13.75 -26.86
CA PHE A 122 -30.82 14.11 -25.57
C PHE A 122 -30.38 12.92 -24.73
N THR A 123 -30.72 11.68 -25.12
CA THR A 123 -30.15 10.47 -24.48
C THR A 123 -28.63 10.41 -24.69
N GLY A 124 -28.12 11.04 -25.75
CA GLY A 124 -26.68 11.20 -26.00
C GLY A 124 -25.95 11.86 -24.83
N MET A 125 -26.53 12.89 -24.21
CA MET A 125 -25.99 13.53 -23.00
C MET A 125 -25.81 12.56 -21.84
N ILE A 126 -26.80 11.70 -21.59
CA ILE A 126 -26.74 10.69 -20.52
C ILE A 126 -25.64 9.68 -20.84
N MET A 127 -25.54 9.24 -22.10
CA MET A 127 -24.52 8.30 -22.54
C MET A 127 -23.11 8.87 -22.41
N VAL A 128 -22.87 10.11 -22.82
CA VAL A 128 -21.57 10.76 -22.69
C VAL A 128 -21.17 10.89 -21.22
N LEU A 129 -22.09 11.26 -20.34
CA LEU A 129 -21.83 11.35 -18.89
C LEU A 129 -21.48 10.00 -18.27
N LEU A 130 -22.19 8.93 -18.63
CA LEU A 130 -21.89 7.59 -18.13
C LEU A 130 -20.57 7.07 -18.70
N ALA A 131 -20.28 7.34 -19.97
CA ALA A 131 -19.05 6.93 -20.63
C ALA A 131 -17.82 7.61 -20.01
N THR A 132 -17.85 8.93 -19.80
CA THR A 132 -16.74 9.66 -19.15
C THR A 132 -16.50 9.15 -17.73
N ARG A 133 -17.58 8.93 -16.96
CA ARG A 133 -17.49 8.35 -15.61
C ARG A 133 -16.86 6.96 -15.61
N ALA A 134 -17.28 6.09 -16.54
CA ALA A 134 -16.75 4.73 -16.64
C ALA A 134 -15.27 4.72 -17.08
N LEU A 135 -14.90 5.55 -18.06
CA LEU A 135 -13.53 5.65 -18.55
C LEU A 135 -12.58 6.19 -17.48
N PHE A 136 -12.99 7.20 -16.70
CA PHE A 136 -12.16 7.72 -15.61
C PHE A 136 -12.07 6.78 -14.42
N ALA A 137 -13.13 6.04 -14.13
CA ALA A 137 -13.06 4.96 -13.14
C ALA A 137 -12.08 3.86 -13.55
N LEU A 138 -11.93 3.58 -14.86
CA LEU A 138 -10.99 2.59 -15.36
C LEU A 138 -9.54 3.12 -15.43
N ALA A 139 -9.37 4.41 -15.73
CA ALA A 139 -8.06 5.03 -15.90
C ALA A 139 -7.39 5.46 -14.58
N GLY A 140 -8.18 5.72 -13.53
CA GLY A 140 -7.71 6.13 -12.21
C GLY A 140 -7.99 5.13 -11.08
N GLY A 141 -8.50 3.94 -11.41
CA GLY A 141 -8.64 2.79 -10.50
C GLY A 141 -7.37 1.96 -10.36
#